data_AF-A0AAU5WYT8-F1
#
_entry.id   AF-A0AAU5WYT8-F1
#
_cell.length_a   1.000
_cell.length_b   1.000
_cell.length_c   1.000
_cell.angle_alpha   90.00
_cell.angle_beta   90.00
_cell.angle_gamma   90.00
#
_symmetry.space_group_name_H-M   'P 1'
#
loop_
_entity.id
_entity.type
_entity.pdbx_description
1 polymer ?
#
loop_
_entity_poly.entity_id
_entity_poly.type
_entity_poly.pdbx_seq_one_letter_code
_entity_poly.pdbx_strand_id
1 'polypeptide(L)'
;MADRRLYRVESPEGDVQTAMIVVRRVLARCARPPISLSARGTLARPAAVAAIAAAAPRARVEAVLDVPPAEPGRLAATLREQPLDAWFAEQAASGFGSAFWIGSDRDEPRASQLTLSFTAEPGQEQAERPRAERWLSALAEAGLLPSAASPERVAAWFFTHVRAEPGHPPPNPSPGTVQNDVRIRSFGWRGTADRPPVYGPAAIELTVPLPPPVALARAVPLLDAGGPIRFNGYFDADPRIAAALADLGECHFDFEIDPLPEPVPDALLTAADDDLIIVEWCCDWPGESSALNGVVLGVNATYDGSPYDPLPLPGAATVHLGLHPRANGRDPEAYARQLAELAGVRLAVG
;
A
#
# COMPACT_ATOMS: atom_id res chain seq x y z
N MET A 1 3.42 -15.36 12.47
CA MET A 1 2.34 -16.37 12.54
C MET A 1 2.56 -17.38 11.41
N ALA A 2 1.91 -18.54 11.40
CA ALA A 2 2.07 -19.48 10.28
C ALA A 2 1.06 -19.11 9.19
N ASP A 3 1.44 -19.14 7.91
CA ASP A 3 0.57 -18.67 6.84
C ASP A 3 -0.67 -19.54 6.65
N ARG A 4 -1.80 -18.88 6.37
CA ARG A 4 -3.06 -19.53 6.01
C ARG A 4 -2.90 -20.32 4.71
N ARG A 5 -3.42 -21.54 4.66
CA ARG A 5 -3.52 -22.34 3.44
C ARG A 5 -4.87 -22.09 2.77
N LEU A 6 -4.87 -21.90 1.45
CA LEU A 6 -6.09 -21.75 0.65
C LEU A 6 -6.37 -23.04 -0.13
N TYR A 7 -7.59 -23.55 -0.03
CA TYR A 7 -8.08 -24.68 -0.82
C TYR A 7 -9.17 -24.18 -1.76
N ARG A 8 -8.91 -24.27 -3.07
CA ARG A 8 -9.88 -23.82 -4.09
C ARG A 8 -11.09 -24.75 -4.08
N VAL A 9 -12.28 -24.17 -4.07
CA VAL A 9 -13.55 -24.87 -4.26
C VAL A 9 -13.84 -24.98 -5.75
N GLU A 10 -14.12 -26.18 -6.24
CA GLU A 10 -14.70 -26.38 -7.58
C GLU A 10 -16.12 -25.82 -7.56
N SER A 11 -16.30 -24.68 -8.24
CA SER A 11 -17.61 -24.20 -8.61
C SER A 11 -17.88 -24.62 -10.07
N PRO A 12 -19.10 -25.09 -10.41
CA PRO A 12 -19.49 -25.13 -11.82
C PRO A 12 -19.24 -23.74 -12.44
N GLU A 13 -18.73 -23.71 -13.67
CA GLU A 13 -18.38 -22.48 -14.40
C GLU A 13 -19.50 -21.45 -14.21
N GLY A 14 -19.20 -20.32 -13.57
CA GLY A 14 -20.25 -19.53 -12.95
C GLY A 14 -19.84 -18.09 -12.72
N ASP A 15 -20.79 -17.23 -13.06
CA ASP A 15 -20.87 -15.85 -12.63
C ASP A 15 -20.80 -15.69 -11.10
N VAL A 16 -20.64 -14.44 -10.67
CA VAL A 16 -20.59 -14.02 -9.26
C VAL A 16 -21.74 -14.59 -8.41
N GLN A 17 -22.95 -14.73 -8.98
CA GLN A 17 -24.13 -15.19 -8.23
C GLN A 17 -23.99 -16.67 -7.85
N THR A 18 -23.49 -17.49 -8.77
CA THR A 18 -23.22 -18.91 -8.50
C THR A 18 -22.16 -19.06 -7.39
N ALA A 19 -21.09 -18.27 -7.46
CA ALA A 19 -20.05 -18.27 -6.43
C ALA A 19 -20.59 -17.84 -5.05
N MET A 20 -21.47 -16.83 -5.01
CA MET A 20 -22.13 -16.41 -3.77
C MET A 20 -23.05 -17.48 -3.17
N ILE A 21 -23.74 -18.27 -4.00
CA ILE A 21 -24.52 -19.42 -3.52
C ILE A 21 -23.60 -20.45 -2.85
N VAL A 22 -22.43 -20.73 -3.44
CA VAL A 22 -21.42 -21.62 -2.87
C VAL A 22 -20.92 -21.09 -1.52
N VAL A 23 -20.53 -19.81 -1.45
CA VAL A 23 -20.11 -19.16 -0.20
C VAL A 23 -21.17 -19.30 0.88
N ARG A 24 -22.44 -18.99 0.59
CA ARG A 24 -23.54 -19.09 1.55
C ARG A 24 -23.76 -20.52 2.05
N ARG A 25 -23.63 -21.54 1.18
CA ARG A 25 -23.70 -22.95 1.59
C ARG A 25 -22.57 -23.33 2.54
N VAL A 26 -21.36 -22.85 2.26
CA VAL A 26 -20.18 -23.08 3.10
C VAL A 26 -20.33 -22.40 4.45
N LEU A 27 -20.71 -21.11 4.48
CA LEU A 27 -20.92 -20.34 5.71
C LEU A 27 -22.05 -20.92 6.58
N ALA A 28 -23.12 -21.45 5.98
CA ALA A 28 -24.20 -22.11 6.72
C ALA A 28 -23.76 -23.37 7.49
N ARG A 29 -22.55 -23.89 7.21
CA ARG A 29 -21.95 -25.00 7.97
C ARG A 29 -21.03 -24.54 9.09
N CYS A 30 -20.73 -23.25 9.18
CA CYS A 30 -20.07 -22.69 10.35
C CYS A 30 -21.05 -22.80 11.53
N ALA A 31 -20.60 -23.32 12.68
CA ALA A 31 -21.44 -23.49 13.86
C ALA A 31 -21.80 -22.16 14.55
N ARG A 32 -21.21 -21.05 14.08
CA ARG A 32 -21.33 -19.69 14.58
C ARG A 32 -21.30 -18.70 13.41
N PRO A 33 -21.86 -17.49 13.57
CA PRO A 33 -21.69 -16.42 12.59
C PRO A 33 -20.19 -16.11 12.39
N PRO A 34 -19.81 -15.55 11.23
CA PRO A 34 -18.46 -15.06 10.99
C PRO A 34 -18.00 -14.13 12.12
N ILE A 35 -16.76 -14.30 12.56
CA ILE A 35 -16.07 -13.47 13.56
C ILE A 35 -15.84 -12.07 12.99
N SER A 36 -15.45 -12.01 11.72
CA SER A 36 -15.31 -10.77 10.97
C SER A 36 -15.60 -11.00 9.49
N LEU A 37 -15.92 -9.90 8.82
CA LEU A 37 -16.18 -9.82 7.40
C LEU A 37 -15.38 -8.62 6.89
N SER A 38 -14.60 -8.80 5.84
CA SER A 38 -13.84 -7.72 5.21
C SER A 38 -13.89 -7.81 3.70
N ALA A 39 -13.62 -6.68 3.04
CA ALA A 39 -13.42 -6.65 1.60
C ALA A 39 -12.19 -5.83 1.25
N ARG A 40 -11.49 -6.24 0.19
CA ARG A 40 -10.41 -5.48 -0.43
C ARG A 40 -10.42 -5.67 -1.93
N GLY A 41 -9.81 -4.77 -2.68
CA GLY A 41 -9.76 -4.90 -4.13
C GLY A 41 -9.01 -3.77 -4.81
N THR A 42 -8.86 -3.92 -6.13
CA THR A 42 -8.24 -2.96 -7.03
C THR A 42 -9.23 -2.61 -8.13
N LEU A 43 -9.53 -1.33 -8.26
CA LEU A 43 -10.49 -0.78 -9.20
C LEU A 43 -9.77 -0.03 -10.30
N ALA A 44 -10.04 -0.38 -11.56
CA ALA A 44 -9.42 0.24 -12.72
C ALA A 44 -10.11 1.55 -13.14
N ARG A 45 -11.30 1.86 -12.60
CA ARG A 45 -12.11 3.00 -13.05
C ARG A 45 -12.69 3.82 -11.90
N PRO A 46 -12.75 5.17 -12.01
CA PRO A 46 -13.39 6.02 -11.01
C PRO A 46 -14.87 5.70 -10.76
N ALA A 47 -15.59 5.22 -11.78
CA ALA A 47 -17.00 4.85 -11.66
C ALA A 47 -17.21 3.71 -10.64
N ALA A 48 -16.24 2.80 -10.49
CA ALA A 48 -16.30 1.73 -9.52
C ALA A 48 -16.16 2.25 -8.07
N VAL A 49 -15.38 3.32 -7.86
CA VAL A 49 -15.31 4.00 -6.54
C VAL A 49 -16.68 4.51 -6.12
N ALA A 50 -17.54 4.93 -7.05
CA ALA A 50 -18.92 5.32 -6.72
C ALA A 50 -19.78 4.15 -6.22
N ALA A 51 -19.56 2.94 -6.73
CA ALA A 51 -20.22 1.76 -6.20
C ALA A 51 -19.72 1.41 -4.80
N ILE A 52 -18.40 1.51 -4.55
CA ILE A 52 -17.84 1.36 -3.20
C ILE A 52 -18.44 2.41 -2.26
N ALA A 53 -18.48 3.67 -2.67
CA ALA A 53 -19.03 4.77 -1.88
C ALA A 53 -20.50 4.55 -1.50
N ALA A 54 -21.31 4.04 -2.43
CA ALA A 54 -22.71 3.74 -2.19
C ALA A 54 -22.90 2.59 -1.18
N ALA A 55 -22.04 1.57 -1.25
CA ALA A 55 -22.13 0.37 -0.43
C ALA A 55 -21.46 0.54 0.95
N ALA A 56 -20.36 1.29 1.01
CA ALA A 56 -19.56 1.58 2.19
C ALA A 56 -18.99 3.01 2.14
N PRO A 57 -19.77 4.04 2.54
CA PRO A 57 -19.37 5.45 2.42
C PRO A 57 -18.10 5.85 3.19
N ARG A 58 -17.64 5.01 4.12
CA ARG A 58 -16.43 5.21 4.92
C ARG A 58 -15.29 4.28 4.53
N ALA A 59 -15.44 3.55 3.42
CA ALA A 59 -14.37 2.73 2.88
C ALA A 59 -13.16 3.63 2.58
N ARG A 60 -11.97 3.15 2.92
CA ARG A 60 -10.74 3.85 2.60
C ARG A 60 -10.27 3.42 1.22
N VAL A 61 -9.93 4.40 0.40
CA VAL A 61 -9.46 4.24 -0.96
C VAL A 61 -8.08 4.86 -1.07
N GLU A 62 -7.17 4.11 -1.69
CA GLU A 62 -5.85 4.55 -2.12
C GLU A 62 -5.87 4.69 -3.64
N ALA A 63 -5.69 5.91 -4.15
CA ALA A 63 -5.45 6.15 -5.57
C ALA A 63 -3.97 6.03 -5.85
N VAL A 64 -3.61 5.16 -6.79
CA VAL A 64 -2.23 4.98 -7.26
C VAL A 64 -2.18 5.40 -8.72
N LEU A 65 -1.36 6.41 -9.03
CA LEU A 65 -1.17 6.89 -10.40
C LEU A 65 0.26 7.33 -10.67
N ASP A 66 0.69 7.11 -11.91
CA ASP A 66 1.94 7.65 -12.42
C ASP A 66 1.66 9.01 -13.10
N VAL A 67 2.08 10.09 -12.45
CA VAL A 67 1.90 11.46 -12.92
C VAL A 67 3.04 11.82 -13.88
N PRO A 68 2.72 12.25 -15.12
CA PRO A 68 3.74 12.69 -16.07
C PRO A 68 4.55 13.88 -15.53
N PRO A 69 5.85 14.01 -15.89
CA PRO A 69 6.72 15.10 -15.40
C PRO A 69 6.23 16.52 -15.72
N ALA A 70 5.36 16.70 -16.71
CA ALA A 70 4.81 18.00 -17.06
C ALA A 70 3.58 18.40 -16.21
N GLU A 71 3.01 17.46 -15.45
CA GLU A 71 1.76 17.61 -14.73
C GLU A 71 1.82 17.72 -13.18
N PRO A 72 2.98 17.83 -12.49
CA PRO A 72 2.98 18.01 -11.03
C PRO A 72 2.24 19.27 -10.56
N GLY A 73 2.22 20.32 -11.40
CA GLY A 73 1.43 21.53 -11.15
C GLY A 73 -0.08 21.27 -11.08
N ARG A 74 -0.61 20.42 -11.97
CA ARG A 74 -2.03 20.01 -11.95
C ARG A 74 -2.34 19.13 -10.74
N LEU A 75 -1.43 18.24 -10.36
CA LEU A 75 -1.54 17.47 -9.12
C LEU A 75 -1.66 18.41 -7.91
N ALA A 76 -0.78 19.40 -7.79
CA ALA A 76 -0.82 20.38 -6.70
C ALA A 76 -2.11 21.21 -6.66
N ALA A 77 -2.65 21.58 -7.83
CA ALA A 77 -3.94 22.26 -7.92
C ALA A 77 -5.09 21.33 -7.48
N THR A 78 -5.09 20.08 -7.94
CA THR A 78 -6.09 19.07 -7.61
C THR A 78 -6.14 18.82 -6.10
N LEU A 79 -4.99 18.63 -5.44
CA LEU A 79 -4.93 18.41 -3.99
C LEU A 79 -5.32 19.64 -3.15
N ARG A 80 -5.29 20.84 -3.75
CA ARG A 80 -5.78 22.06 -3.09
C ARG A 80 -7.31 22.13 -3.10
N GLU A 81 -7.92 21.68 -4.18
CA GLU A 81 -9.39 21.68 -4.36
C GLU A 81 -10.03 20.46 -3.70
N GLN A 82 -9.33 19.32 -3.76
CA GLN A 82 -9.73 18.02 -3.22
C GLN A 82 -8.68 17.56 -2.20
N PRO A 83 -8.69 18.11 -0.97
CA PRO A 83 -7.74 17.71 0.06
C PRO A 83 -7.93 16.24 0.44
N LEU A 84 -6.82 15.52 0.55
CA LEU A 84 -6.78 14.11 0.96
C LEU A 84 -6.40 13.98 2.44
N ASP A 85 -6.70 12.84 3.05
CA ASP A 85 -6.36 12.56 4.45
C ASP A 85 -4.85 12.34 4.63
N ALA A 86 -4.25 11.62 3.69
CA ALA A 86 -2.82 11.41 3.57
C ALA A 86 -2.49 11.19 2.11
N TRP A 87 -1.24 11.47 1.71
CA TRP A 87 -0.76 11.16 0.37
C TRP A 87 0.76 11.26 0.35
N PHE A 88 1.38 10.64 -0.63
CA PHE A 88 2.78 10.88 -0.96
C PHE A 88 3.01 10.79 -2.47
N ALA A 89 3.99 11.55 -2.93
CA ALA A 89 4.49 11.57 -4.27
C ALA A 89 5.98 11.21 -4.23
N GLU A 90 6.38 10.23 -5.02
CA GLU A 90 7.75 9.75 -5.17
C GLU A 90 8.22 10.00 -6.60
N GLN A 91 9.38 10.63 -6.75
CA GLN A 91 10.13 10.62 -8.00
C GLN A 91 11.40 9.77 -7.82
N ALA A 92 11.38 8.58 -8.42
CA ALA A 92 12.56 7.73 -8.52
C ALA A 92 13.62 8.37 -9.42
N ALA A 93 14.89 8.11 -9.10
CA ALA A 93 16.06 8.64 -9.83
C ALA A 93 16.00 10.16 -10.05
N SER A 94 15.56 10.90 -9.02
CA SER A 94 15.53 12.36 -9.04
C SER A 94 16.91 12.95 -9.39
N GLY A 95 16.95 14.18 -9.90
CA GLY A 95 18.21 14.91 -10.13
C GLY A 95 19.05 15.15 -8.85
N PHE A 96 18.48 14.87 -7.68
CA PHE A 96 19.02 15.16 -6.36
C PHE A 96 19.39 13.91 -5.54
N GLY A 97 18.99 12.72 -5.95
CA GLY A 97 19.23 11.48 -5.20
C GLY A 97 18.50 10.29 -5.81
N SER A 98 18.54 9.15 -5.13
CA SER A 98 17.92 7.92 -5.63
C SER A 98 16.40 8.01 -5.66
N ALA A 99 15.78 8.74 -4.73
CA ALA A 99 14.36 9.04 -4.74
C ALA A 99 14.05 10.32 -3.94
N PHE A 100 13.22 11.19 -4.52
CA PHE A 100 12.65 12.35 -3.82
C PHE A 100 11.19 12.10 -3.50
N TRP A 101 10.82 12.31 -2.24
CA TRP A 101 9.48 12.09 -1.71
C TRP A 101 8.93 13.39 -1.16
N ILE A 102 7.65 13.62 -1.38
CA ILE A 102 6.89 14.69 -0.73
C ILE A 102 5.49 14.18 -0.39
N GLY A 103 4.97 14.50 0.78
CA GLY A 103 3.65 14.02 1.18
C GLY A 103 3.15 14.58 2.48
N SER A 104 2.07 14.00 2.98
CA SER A 104 1.50 14.24 4.29
C SER A 104 1.26 12.91 5.01
N ASP A 105 1.64 12.86 6.27
CA ASP A 105 1.37 11.73 7.14
C ASP A 105 -0.08 11.77 7.65
N ARG A 106 -0.69 10.60 7.82
CA ARG A 106 -2.03 10.46 8.39
C ARG A 106 -2.11 10.99 9.82
N ASP A 107 -1.04 10.82 10.59
CA ASP A 107 -0.99 11.26 11.99
C ASP A 107 -0.69 12.77 12.12
N GLU A 108 -0.12 13.38 11.07
CA GLU A 108 0.21 14.81 11.02
C GLU A 108 -0.21 15.47 9.69
N PRO A 109 -1.50 15.49 9.34
CA PRO A 109 -1.97 15.89 8.00
C PRO A 109 -1.74 17.39 7.69
N ARG A 110 -1.34 18.17 8.69
CA ARG A 110 -1.07 19.62 8.57
C ARG A 110 0.38 19.93 8.21
N ALA A 111 1.29 18.98 8.38
CA ALA A 111 2.69 19.14 8.08
C ALA A 111 3.05 18.36 6.82
N SER A 112 3.91 18.95 5.99
CA SER A 112 4.44 18.26 4.83
C SER A 112 5.70 17.52 5.24
N GLN A 113 5.86 16.28 4.80
CA GLN A 113 7.12 15.55 4.91
C GLN A 113 7.81 15.57 3.55
N LEU A 114 9.09 15.95 3.53
CA LEU A 114 9.96 15.82 2.36
C LEU A 114 11.09 14.89 2.70
N THR A 115 11.34 13.90 1.84
CA THR A 115 12.43 12.95 2.04
C THR A 115 13.28 12.88 0.79
N LEU A 116 14.59 13.02 0.95
CA LEU A 116 15.54 12.65 -0.09
C LEU A 116 16.30 11.41 0.33
N SER A 117 16.18 10.37 -0.47
CA SER A 117 16.92 9.13 -0.33
C SER A 117 18.16 9.14 -1.21
N PHE A 118 19.26 8.60 -0.68
CA PHE A 118 20.51 8.39 -1.39
C PHE A 118 20.81 6.89 -1.43
N THR A 119 21.25 6.40 -2.58
CA THR A 119 21.84 5.06 -2.71
C THR A 119 23.08 5.00 -1.83
N ALA A 120 23.04 4.19 -0.77
CA ALA A 120 24.08 4.16 0.24
C ALA A 120 25.14 3.07 -0.06
N GLU A 121 25.79 3.11 -1.22
CA GLU A 121 27.03 2.34 -1.35
C GLU A 121 28.10 3.00 -0.44
N PRO A 122 28.69 2.27 0.53
CA PRO A 122 29.68 2.86 1.42
C PRO A 122 30.89 3.35 0.66
N GLY A 123 31.43 4.48 1.10
CA GLY A 123 32.54 5.15 0.45
C GLY A 123 32.11 6.08 -0.69
N GLN A 124 30.84 6.06 -1.12
CA GLN A 124 30.32 7.02 -2.10
C GLN A 124 29.74 8.29 -1.46
N GLU A 125 29.71 8.40 -0.13
CA GLU A 125 29.02 9.49 0.56
C GLU A 125 29.64 10.85 0.22
N GLN A 126 30.97 10.93 0.06
CA GLN A 126 31.61 12.19 -0.37
C GLN A 126 31.27 12.56 -1.83
N ALA A 127 31.05 11.58 -2.71
CA ALA A 127 30.64 11.85 -4.09
C ALA A 127 29.18 12.35 -4.16
N GLU A 128 28.34 11.93 -3.20
CA GLU A 128 26.94 12.35 -3.08
C GLU A 128 26.78 13.71 -2.38
N ARG A 129 27.81 14.18 -1.65
CA ARG A 129 27.75 15.44 -0.89
C ARG A 129 27.38 16.68 -1.71
N PRO A 130 28.02 16.97 -2.86
CA PRO A 130 27.61 18.09 -3.70
C PRO A 130 26.15 17.99 -4.16
N ARG A 131 25.63 16.77 -4.36
CA ARG A 131 24.24 16.55 -4.77
C ARG A 131 23.27 16.89 -3.64
N ALA A 132 23.56 16.43 -2.42
CA ALA A 132 22.78 16.76 -1.23
C ALA A 132 22.80 18.26 -0.90
N GLU A 133 23.95 18.91 -1.01
CA GLU A 133 24.08 20.36 -0.79
C GLU A 133 23.25 21.15 -1.81
N ARG A 134 23.31 20.80 -3.11
CA ARG A 134 22.46 21.41 -4.14
C ARG A 134 20.97 21.23 -3.85
N TRP A 135 20.56 20.05 -3.39
CA TRP A 135 19.17 19.80 -3.03
C TRP A 135 18.72 20.69 -1.86
N LEU A 136 19.49 20.76 -0.78
CA LEU A 136 19.17 21.59 0.38
C LEU A 136 19.14 23.08 0.03
N SER A 137 20.04 23.54 -0.85
CA SER A 137 19.99 24.90 -1.40
C SER A 137 18.71 25.14 -2.21
N ALA A 138 18.35 24.23 -3.11
CA ALA A 138 17.13 24.34 -3.91
C ALA A 138 15.85 24.34 -3.03
N LEU A 139 15.83 23.54 -1.96
CA LEU A 139 14.75 23.58 -0.97
C LEU A 139 14.71 24.91 -0.21
N ALA A 140 15.87 25.47 0.17
CA ALA A 140 15.94 26.77 0.82
C ALA A 140 15.39 27.88 -0.09
N GLU A 141 15.77 27.88 -1.36
CA GLU A 141 15.26 28.82 -2.39
C GLU A 141 13.75 28.68 -2.61
N ALA A 142 13.24 27.44 -2.61
CA ALA A 142 11.82 27.15 -2.68
C ALA A 142 11.05 27.47 -1.36
N GLY A 143 11.75 27.85 -0.29
CA GLY A 143 11.17 28.09 1.03
C GLY A 143 10.56 26.82 1.64
N LEU A 144 11.19 25.67 1.36
CA LEU A 144 10.83 24.33 1.84
C LEU A 144 11.82 23.81 2.89
N LEU A 145 12.94 24.49 3.12
CA LEU A 145 13.83 24.16 4.23
C LEU A 145 13.31 24.81 5.53
N PRO A 146 13.23 24.09 6.67
CA PRO A 146 12.86 24.68 7.95
C PRO A 146 13.76 25.88 8.28
N SER A 147 13.19 26.98 8.76
CA SER A 147 13.93 28.25 8.93
C SER A 147 15.10 28.19 9.92
N ALA A 148 15.09 27.21 10.83
CA ALA A 148 16.15 26.96 11.79
C ALA A 148 17.27 26.03 11.25
N ALA A 149 17.12 25.52 10.03
CA ALA A 149 18.08 24.65 9.36
C ALA A 149 18.89 25.45 8.34
N SER A 150 20.22 25.30 8.36
CA SER A 150 21.08 25.79 7.26
C SER A 150 21.41 24.62 6.34
N PRO A 151 21.41 24.81 5.01
CA PRO A 151 21.77 23.76 4.05
C PRO A 151 23.10 23.08 4.40
N GLU A 152 24.12 23.89 4.69
CA GLU A 152 25.48 23.40 4.97
C GLU A 152 25.54 22.62 6.28
N ARG A 153 24.81 23.07 7.31
CA ARG A 153 24.76 22.38 8.60
C ARG A 153 24.00 21.07 8.51
N VAL A 154 22.90 21.02 7.77
CA VAL A 154 22.13 19.78 7.54
C VAL A 154 22.97 18.79 6.73
N ALA A 155 23.63 19.23 5.65
CA ALA A 155 24.53 18.37 4.87
C ALA A 155 25.68 17.83 5.74
N ALA A 156 26.36 18.70 6.48
CA ALA A 156 27.45 18.29 7.37
C ALA A 156 26.96 17.29 8.43
N TRP A 157 25.76 17.51 8.98
CA TRP A 157 25.15 16.63 9.97
C TRP A 157 24.81 15.26 9.37
N PHE A 158 24.16 15.22 8.20
CA PHE A 158 23.87 14.01 7.43
C PHE A 158 25.12 13.17 7.17
N PHE A 159 26.13 13.75 6.53
CA PHE A 159 27.37 13.04 6.21
C PHE A 159 28.21 12.67 7.45
N THR A 160 27.98 13.30 8.60
CA THR A 160 28.57 12.81 9.86
C THR A 160 27.88 11.56 10.36
N HIS A 161 26.57 11.42 10.12
CA HIS A 161 25.76 10.29 10.62
C HIS A 161 25.78 9.07 9.71
N VAL A 162 25.92 9.26 8.39
CA VAL A 162 25.84 8.16 7.42
C VAL A 162 27.20 7.60 7.02
N ARG A 163 28.30 8.29 7.37
CA ARG A 163 29.65 7.86 7.01
C ARG A 163 29.99 6.54 7.70
N ALA A 164 30.19 5.49 6.92
CA ALA A 164 30.88 4.29 7.35
C ALA A 164 32.38 4.41 7.03
N GLU A 165 33.26 3.98 7.94
CA GLU A 165 34.67 3.81 7.59
C GLU A 165 34.81 2.62 6.63
N PRO A 166 35.62 2.71 5.56
CA PRO A 166 35.86 1.59 4.67
C PRO A 166 36.30 0.35 5.47
N GLY A 167 35.59 -0.77 5.29
CA GLY A 167 35.87 -2.03 6.00
C GLY A 167 35.17 -2.18 7.36
N HIS A 168 34.44 -1.18 7.84
CA HIS A 168 33.55 -1.30 9.00
C HIS A 168 32.10 -1.59 8.56
N PRO A 169 31.35 -2.42 9.32
CA PRO A 169 29.93 -2.57 9.07
C PRO A 169 29.23 -1.21 9.24
N PRO A 170 28.27 -0.86 8.36
CA PRO A 170 27.49 0.36 8.53
C PRO A 170 26.74 0.33 9.87
N PRO A 171 26.40 1.50 10.43
CA PRO A 171 25.64 1.56 11.68
C PRO A 171 24.31 0.79 11.56
N ASN A 172 23.89 0.16 12.66
CA ASN A 172 22.58 -0.48 12.75
C ASN A 172 21.46 0.52 12.36
N PRO A 173 20.32 0.03 11.83
CA PRO A 173 19.16 0.88 11.58
C PRO A 173 18.87 1.71 12.83
N SER A 174 18.94 3.03 12.69
CA SER A 174 18.67 3.96 13.79
C SER A 174 17.29 4.56 13.59
N PRO A 175 16.48 4.75 14.66
CA PRO A 175 15.18 5.42 14.57
C PRO A 175 15.28 6.87 14.04
N GLY A 176 16.50 7.38 13.88
CA GLY A 176 16.82 8.68 13.31
C GLY A 176 17.01 9.72 14.40
N THR A 177 17.96 10.63 14.22
CA THR A 177 18.15 11.77 15.12
C THR A 177 17.35 12.93 14.56
N VAL A 178 16.53 13.57 15.41
CA VAL A 178 15.70 14.73 15.04
C VAL A 178 16.32 16.00 15.61
N GLN A 179 16.52 17.00 14.77
CA GLN A 179 16.97 18.33 15.17
C GLN A 179 16.38 19.38 14.22
N ASN A 180 15.73 20.42 14.77
CA ASN A 180 15.17 21.54 14.01
C ASN A 180 14.26 21.09 12.84
N ASP A 181 13.33 20.16 13.10
CA ASP A 181 12.41 19.58 12.11
C ASP A 181 13.09 18.82 10.97
N VAL A 182 14.38 18.50 11.13
CA VAL A 182 15.15 17.63 10.25
C VAL A 182 15.40 16.32 10.96
N ARG A 183 15.07 15.20 10.31
CA ARG A 183 15.40 13.86 10.77
C ARG A 183 16.35 13.20 9.77
N ILE A 184 17.46 12.65 10.26
CA ILE A 184 18.34 11.81 9.44
C ILE A 184 18.07 10.35 9.78
N ARG A 185 17.82 9.53 8.78
CA ARG A 185 17.66 8.08 8.93
C ARG A 185 18.68 7.32 8.12
N SER A 186 19.15 6.22 8.69
CA SER A 186 19.87 5.17 7.98
C SER A 186 19.01 3.91 8.09
N PHE A 187 18.58 3.37 6.95
CA PHE A 187 17.74 2.16 6.93
C PHE A 187 18.56 0.88 7.22
N GLY A 188 19.87 1.01 7.47
CA GLY A 188 20.77 -0.10 7.82
C GLY A 188 21.04 -1.06 6.66
N TRP A 189 21.55 -2.25 6.97
CA TRP A 189 21.91 -3.28 5.99
C TRP A 189 20.86 -4.39 5.94
N ARG A 190 20.59 -4.94 4.74
CA ARG A 190 19.91 -6.22 4.56
C ARG A 190 20.88 -7.21 3.92
N GLY A 191 21.45 -8.10 4.71
CA GLY A 191 22.24 -9.25 4.23
C GLY A 191 21.66 -10.55 4.77
N THR A 192 21.59 -11.59 3.94
CA THR A 192 21.44 -12.97 4.41
C THR A 192 22.82 -13.63 4.45
N ALA A 193 22.97 -14.77 5.14
CA ALA A 193 24.26 -15.49 5.21
C ALA A 193 24.85 -15.84 3.83
N ASP A 194 24.00 -15.87 2.80
CA ASP A 194 24.31 -16.36 1.45
C ASP A 194 24.33 -15.23 0.41
N ARG A 195 24.09 -13.98 0.80
CA ARG A 195 24.10 -12.82 -0.10
C ARG A 195 24.96 -11.69 0.47
N PRO A 196 25.74 -10.98 -0.38
CA PRO A 196 26.44 -9.78 0.07
C PRO A 196 25.43 -8.79 0.69
N PRO A 197 25.79 -8.11 1.78
CA PRO A 197 24.89 -7.16 2.43
C PRO A 197 24.46 -6.07 1.44
N VAL A 198 23.16 -5.95 1.23
CA VAL A 198 22.55 -4.87 0.46
C VAL A 198 22.39 -3.68 1.39
N TYR A 199 23.00 -2.56 1.01
CA TYR A 199 22.87 -1.32 1.76
C TYR A 199 21.47 -0.74 1.55
N GLY A 200 20.73 -0.57 2.65
CA GLY A 200 19.51 0.23 2.64
C GLY A 200 19.86 1.71 2.44
N PRO A 201 19.00 2.52 1.80
CA PRO A 201 19.30 3.92 1.55
C PRO A 201 19.56 4.68 2.85
N ALA A 202 20.27 5.80 2.74
CA ALA A 202 20.28 6.81 3.79
C ALA A 202 19.38 7.96 3.35
N ALA A 203 18.68 8.59 4.30
CA ALA A 203 17.68 9.59 3.99
C ALA A 203 17.80 10.82 4.87
N ILE A 204 17.55 11.98 4.26
CA ILE A 204 17.24 13.24 4.95
C ILE A 204 15.74 13.42 4.86
N GLU A 205 15.05 13.37 5.99
CA GLU A 205 13.62 13.67 6.13
C GLU A 205 13.45 15.07 6.75
N LEU A 206 12.53 15.87 6.21
CA LEU A 206 12.25 17.23 6.65
C LEU A 206 10.75 17.35 6.93
N THR A 207 10.41 17.85 8.13
CA THR A 207 9.05 18.29 8.42
C THR A 207 8.95 19.78 8.11
N VAL A 208 8.10 20.12 7.15
CA VAL A 208 7.92 21.50 6.69
C VAL A 208 6.60 22.03 7.23
N PRO A 209 6.58 23.18 7.94
CA PRO A 209 5.39 23.78 8.53
C PRO A 209 4.53 24.50 7.48
N LEU A 210 4.41 23.93 6.29
CA LEU A 210 3.53 24.38 5.23
C LEU A 210 2.44 23.35 5.00
N PRO A 211 1.22 23.76 4.63
CA PRO A 211 0.19 22.84 4.18
C PRO A 211 0.69 21.99 3.00
N PRO A 212 0.40 20.67 2.95
CA PRO A 212 0.90 19.76 1.91
C PRO A 212 0.70 20.23 0.45
N PRO A 213 -0.48 20.74 0.04
CA PRO A 213 -0.65 21.25 -1.33
C PRO A 213 0.19 22.50 -1.64
N VAL A 214 0.54 23.28 -0.62
CA VAL A 214 1.41 24.47 -0.76
C VAL A 214 2.87 24.03 -0.88
N ALA A 215 3.29 23.06 -0.07
CA ALA A 215 4.63 22.50 -0.18
C ALA A 215 4.84 21.81 -1.53
N LEU A 216 3.86 21.02 -2.00
CA LEU A 216 3.92 20.41 -3.33
C LEU A 216 4.04 21.46 -4.43
N ALA A 217 3.20 22.50 -4.43
CA ALA A 217 3.27 23.56 -5.42
C ALA A 217 4.65 24.25 -5.48
N ARG A 218 5.33 24.40 -4.33
CA ARG A 218 6.69 24.93 -4.26
C ARG A 218 7.76 23.92 -4.71
N ALA A 219 7.48 22.63 -4.56
CA ALA A 219 8.38 21.55 -4.96
C ALA A 219 8.25 21.18 -6.45
N VAL A 220 7.18 21.59 -7.15
CA VAL A 220 6.98 21.32 -8.60
C VAL A 220 8.23 21.60 -9.43
N PRO A 221 8.90 22.77 -9.35
CA PRO A 221 10.10 23.02 -10.15
C PRO A 221 11.26 22.07 -9.86
N LEU A 222 11.29 21.43 -8.68
CA LEU A 222 12.30 20.45 -8.28
C LEU A 222 11.97 19.06 -8.85
N LEU A 223 10.69 18.76 -9.03
CA LEU A 223 10.17 17.52 -9.61
C LEU A 223 10.24 17.53 -11.14
N ASP A 224 9.97 18.65 -11.79
CA ASP A 224 10.01 18.75 -13.26
C ASP A 224 11.40 18.44 -13.85
N ALA A 225 12.46 18.48 -13.02
CA ALA A 225 13.83 18.15 -13.40
C ALA A 225 14.14 16.64 -13.47
N GLY A 226 13.16 15.76 -13.18
CA GLY A 226 13.34 14.30 -13.13
C GLY A 226 12.34 13.50 -13.98
N GLY A 227 12.23 12.20 -13.66
CA GLY A 227 11.32 11.26 -14.32
C GLY A 227 9.86 11.36 -13.85
N PRO A 228 8.99 10.41 -14.25
CA PRO A 228 7.60 10.39 -13.79
C PRO A 228 7.51 10.29 -12.27
N ILE A 229 6.41 10.80 -11.71
CA ILE A 229 6.12 10.76 -10.28
C ILE A 229 5.12 9.65 -10.02
N ARG A 230 5.43 8.75 -9.10
CA ARG A 230 4.44 7.84 -8.53
C ARG A 230 3.71 8.54 -7.40
N PHE A 231 2.40 8.67 -7.50
CA PHE A 231 1.56 9.26 -6.47
C PHE A 231 0.65 8.20 -5.84
N ASN A 232 0.52 8.26 -4.52
CA ASN A 232 -0.41 7.45 -3.74
C ASN A 232 -1.20 8.40 -2.83
N GLY A 233 -2.53 8.40 -2.96
CA GLY A 233 -3.42 9.30 -2.22
C GLY A 233 -4.52 8.56 -1.49
N TYR A 234 -4.69 8.84 -0.21
CA TYR A 234 -5.63 8.16 0.67
C TYR A 234 -6.82 9.06 1.01
N PHE A 235 -8.04 8.56 0.78
CA PHE A 235 -9.28 9.29 1.02
C PHE A 235 -10.41 8.33 1.39
N ASP A 236 -11.48 8.85 2.01
CA ASP A 236 -12.76 8.13 2.07
C ASP A 236 -13.29 7.95 0.64
N ALA A 237 -14.08 6.90 0.36
CA ALA A 237 -14.65 6.63 -0.96
C ALA A 237 -15.54 7.79 -1.48
N ASP A 238 -14.92 8.86 -2.01
CA ASP A 238 -15.56 10.03 -2.60
C ASP A 238 -15.36 9.98 -4.13
N PRO A 239 -16.44 9.79 -4.90
CA PRO A 239 -16.37 9.71 -6.36
C PRO A 239 -15.81 10.97 -7.02
N ARG A 240 -15.95 12.14 -6.38
CA ARG A 240 -15.44 13.40 -6.92
C ARG A 240 -13.92 13.46 -6.85
N ILE A 241 -13.35 12.97 -5.74
CA ILE A 241 -11.90 12.87 -5.56
C ILE A 241 -11.33 11.86 -6.55
N ALA A 242 -11.95 10.68 -6.66
CA ALA A 242 -11.52 9.65 -7.60
C ALA A 242 -11.52 10.14 -9.06
N ALA A 243 -12.58 10.83 -9.48
CA ALA A 243 -12.65 11.42 -10.82
C ALA A 243 -11.55 12.47 -11.04
N ALA A 244 -11.34 13.39 -10.07
CA ALA A 244 -10.33 14.42 -10.18
C ALA A 244 -8.89 13.86 -10.27
N LEU A 245 -8.60 12.76 -9.56
CA LEU A 245 -7.29 12.10 -9.64
C LEU A 245 -7.11 11.32 -10.95
N ALA A 246 -8.14 10.63 -11.45
CA ALA A 246 -8.06 9.95 -12.74
C ALA A 246 -7.93 10.91 -13.93
N ASP A 247 -8.38 12.15 -13.81
CA ASP A 247 -8.16 13.18 -14.84
C ASP A 247 -6.67 13.62 -14.97
N LEU A 248 -5.81 13.19 -14.04
CA LEU A 248 -4.37 13.47 -14.05
C LEU A 248 -3.56 12.43 -14.84
N GLY A 249 -4.06 11.21 -15.01
CA GLY A 249 -3.32 10.13 -15.67
C GLY A 249 -3.94 8.74 -15.47
N GLU A 250 -3.19 7.70 -15.87
CA GLU A 250 -3.58 6.32 -15.59
C GLU A 250 -3.57 6.08 -14.09
N CYS A 251 -4.73 5.71 -13.55
CA CYS A 251 -4.97 5.59 -12.12
C CYS A 251 -5.71 4.28 -11.84
N HIS A 252 -5.29 3.57 -10.81
CA HIS A 252 -6.10 2.53 -10.18
C HIS A 252 -6.39 2.92 -8.74
N PHE A 253 -7.40 2.28 -8.16
CA PHE A 253 -7.87 2.56 -6.81
C PHE A 253 -7.91 1.27 -6.00
N ASP A 254 -7.04 1.17 -5.01
CA ASP A 254 -7.09 0.10 -4.04
C ASP A 254 -8.03 0.50 -2.90
N PHE A 255 -8.76 -0.47 -2.35
CA PHE A 255 -9.61 -0.22 -1.20
C PHE A 255 -9.54 -1.35 -0.18
N GLU A 256 -9.81 -1.01 1.08
CA GLU A 256 -9.98 -1.96 2.16
C GLU A 256 -11.14 -1.52 3.06
N ILE A 257 -11.99 -2.49 3.42
CA ILE A 257 -13.12 -2.32 4.33
C ILE A 257 -13.03 -3.42 5.39
N ASP A 258 -12.70 -3.03 6.62
CA ASP A 258 -12.75 -3.90 7.79
C ASP A 258 -13.19 -3.08 9.02
N PRO A 259 -14.35 -3.40 9.66
CA PRO A 259 -15.30 -4.44 9.31
C PRO A 259 -16.24 -4.04 8.16
N LEU A 260 -16.59 -5.02 7.32
CA LEU A 260 -17.55 -4.91 6.23
C LEU A 260 -18.96 -5.34 6.69
N PRO A 261 -20.00 -4.49 6.53
CA PRO A 261 -21.37 -4.86 6.92
C PRO A 261 -21.97 -5.96 6.02
N GLU A 262 -22.78 -6.85 6.59
CA GLU A 262 -23.36 -8.02 5.88
C GLU A 262 -24.15 -7.75 4.58
N PRO A 263 -24.87 -6.62 4.36
CA PRO A 263 -25.54 -6.40 3.08
C PRO A 263 -24.60 -5.92 1.96
N VAL A 264 -23.35 -5.58 2.29
CA VAL A 264 -22.41 -4.91 1.38
C VAL A 264 -21.72 -5.86 0.37
N PRO A 265 -21.38 -7.13 0.69
CA PRO A 265 -20.78 -8.05 -0.27
C PRO A 265 -21.56 -8.17 -1.59
N ASP A 266 -22.88 -8.37 -1.54
CA ASP A 266 -23.68 -8.55 -2.76
C ASP A 266 -23.62 -7.30 -3.66
N ALA A 267 -23.67 -6.11 -3.06
CA ALA A 267 -23.58 -4.84 -3.78
C ALA A 267 -22.19 -4.63 -4.41
N LEU A 268 -21.13 -4.90 -3.65
CA LEU A 268 -19.74 -4.79 -4.13
C LEU A 268 -19.48 -5.73 -5.30
N LEU A 269 -19.85 -6.99 -5.15
CA LEU A 269 -19.56 -8.03 -6.14
C LEU A 269 -20.40 -7.85 -7.42
N THR A 270 -21.60 -7.29 -7.32
CA THR A 270 -22.42 -6.94 -8.50
C THR A 270 -21.84 -5.75 -9.26
N ALA A 271 -21.15 -4.85 -8.56
CA ALA A 271 -20.54 -3.66 -9.16
C ALA A 271 -19.12 -3.89 -9.68
N ALA A 272 -18.54 -5.07 -9.43
CA ALA A 272 -17.15 -5.37 -9.77
C ALA A 272 -16.84 -5.19 -11.26
N ASP A 273 -17.75 -5.52 -12.18
CA ASP A 273 -17.49 -5.51 -13.63
C ASP A 273 -16.17 -6.25 -13.96
N ASP A 274 -15.12 -5.55 -14.42
CA ASP A 274 -13.76 -6.07 -14.67
C ASP A 274 -12.79 -5.85 -13.47
N ASP A 275 -13.22 -5.18 -12.42
CA ASP A 275 -12.43 -4.82 -11.24
C ASP A 275 -12.17 -6.03 -10.33
N LEU A 276 -11.00 -6.06 -9.70
CA LEU A 276 -10.62 -7.13 -8.78
C LEU A 276 -11.25 -6.86 -7.41
N ILE A 277 -12.11 -7.77 -6.94
CA ILE A 277 -12.73 -7.67 -5.61
C ILE A 277 -12.57 -8.98 -4.85
N ILE A 278 -12.19 -8.87 -3.58
CA ILE A 278 -12.08 -9.98 -2.64
C ILE A 278 -12.95 -9.69 -1.44
N VAL A 279 -13.78 -10.65 -1.08
CA VAL A 279 -14.54 -10.64 0.16
C VAL A 279 -14.12 -11.83 1.01
N GLU A 280 -13.80 -11.58 2.27
CA GLU A 280 -13.34 -12.57 3.22
C GLU A 280 -14.27 -12.64 4.44
N TRP A 281 -14.71 -13.86 4.76
CA TRP A 281 -15.46 -14.17 5.97
C TRP A 281 -14.58 -15.00 6.91
N CYS A 282 -14.08 -14.37 7.98
CA CYS A 282 -13.37 -15.08 9.05
C CYS A 282 -14.39 -15.82 9.92
N CYS A 283 -14.21 -17.13 10.13
CA CYS A 283 -15.19 -17.99 10.78
C CYS A 283 -14.57 -18.83 11.90
N ASP A 284 -15.35 -19.03 12.97
CA ASP A 284 -15.08 -20.04 14.00
C ASP A 284 -15.49 -21.42 13.46
N TRP A 285 -14.56 -22.14 12.84
CA TRP A 285 -14.85 -23.48 12.31
C TRP A 285 -14.94 -24.53 13.43
N PRO A 286 -15.85 -25.52 13.33
CA PRO A 286 -15.99 -26.55 14.35
C PRO A 286 -14.68 -27.34 14.57
N GLY A 287 -14.15 -27.28 15.79
CA GLY A 287 -12.97 -28.05 16.21
C GLY A 287 -11.61 -27.38 15.97
N GLU A 288 -11.59 -26.14 15.49
CA GLU A 288 -10.38 -25.31 15.35
C GLU A 288 -10.38 -24.18 16.40
N SER A 289 -9.20 -23.58 16.64
CA SER A 289 -9.11 -22.33 17.44
C SER A 289 -9.65 -21.14 16.64
N SER A 290 -9.96 -20.04 17.33
CA SER A 290 -10.47 -18.78 16.78
C SER A 290 -9.49 -18.00 15.89
N ALA A 291 -8.58 -18.70 15.20
CA ALA A 291 -7.65 -18.11 14.24
C ALA A 291 -8.36 -17.85 12.89
N LEU A 292 -7.67 -17.10 12.02
CA LEU A 292 -8.07 -16.59 10.67
C LEU A 292 -8.43 -17.70 9.65
N ASN A 293 -9.33 -18.60 10.02
CA ASN A 293 -9.97 -19.58 9.16
C ASN A 293 -11.19 -18.91 8.52
N GLY A 294 -11.61 -19.31 7.33
CA GLY A 294 -12.70 -18.60 6.66
C GLY A 294 -13.02 -19.05 5.26
N VAL A 295 -13.89 -18.29 4.62
CA VAL A 295 -14.22 -18.39 3.20
C VAL A 295 -13.77 -17.12 2.52
N VAL A 296 -13.15 -17.25 1.35
CA VAL A 296 -12.73 -16.14 0.52
C VAL A 296 -13.41 -16.26 -0.84
N LEU A 297 -14.05 -15.19 -1.30
CA LEU A 297 -14.55 -15.06 -2.67
C LEU A 297 -13.74 -13.99 -3.39
N GLY A 298 -13.03 -14.40 -4.45
CA GLY A 298 -12.43 -13.48 -5.40
C GLY A 298 -13.30 -13.34 -6.65
N VAL A 299 -13.53 -12.12 -7.10
CA VAL A 299 -14.12 -11.77 -8.40
C VAL A 299 -13.06 -11.04 -9.20
N ASN A 300 -12.92 -11.45 -10.45
CA ASN A 300 -11.80 -11.11 -11.32
C ASN A 300 -10.43 -11.37 -10.65
N ALA A 301 -10.38 -12.38 -9.77
CA ALA A 301 -9.24 -12.72 -8.95
C ALA A 301 -8.99 -14.23 -8.93
N THR A 302 -7.72 -14.60 -8.85
CA THR A 302 -7.26 -15.94 -8.51
C THR A 302 -6.08 -15.86 -7.53
N TYR A 303 -5.76 -16.96 -6.85
CA TYR A 303 -4.57 -17.08 -6.03
C TYR A 303 -3.57 -18.05 -6.68
N ASP A 304 -2.29 -17.69 -6.69
CA ASP A 304 -1.18 -18.52 -7.19
C ASP A 304 -0.56 -19.42 -6.10
N GLY A 305 -1.16 -19.43 -4.91
CA GLY A 305 -0.64 -20.13 -3.72
C GLY A 305 -0.28 -19.18 -2.58
N SER A 306 -0.09 -17.88 -2.85
CA SER A 306 -0.02 -16.85 -1.80
C SER A 306 -1.42 -16.36 -1.42
N PRO A 307 -1.84 -16.36 -0.15
CA PRO A 307 -3.14 -15.80 0.24
C PRO A 307 -3.15 -14.26 0.26
N TYR A 308 -1.98 -13.61 0.15
CA TYR A 308 -1.84 -12.16 0.32
C TYR A 308 -1.94 -11.42 -1.02
N ASP A 309 -1.48 -12.03 -2.10
CA ASP A 309 -1.31 -11.38 -3.41
C ASP A 309 -2.21 -12.05 -4.47
N PRO A 310 -3.51 -11.70 -4.52
CA PRO A 310 -4.38 -12.16 -5.58
C PRO A 310 -3.89 -11.65 -6.95
N LEU A 311 -4.03 -12.49 -7.98
CA LEU A 311 -3.75 -12.11 -9.36
C LEU A 311 -5.05 -11.78 -10.10
N PRO A 312 -5.08 -10.71 -10.91
CA PRO A 312 -6.22 -10.40 -11.77
C PRO A 312 -6.52 -11.54 -12.75
N LEU A 313 -7.78 -11.95 -12.82
CA LEU A 313 -8.29 -12.93 -13.78
C LEU A 313 -9.70 -12.52 -14.23
N PRO A 314 -9.82 -11.61 -15.22
CA PRO A 314 -11.11 -11.05 -15.66
C PRO A 314 -12.13 -12.14 -16.03
N GLY A 315 -13.38 -11.93 -15.62
CA GLY A 315 -14.51 -12.84 -15.83
C GLY A 315 -14.56 -14.04 -14.89
N ALA A 316 -13.59 -14.22 -13.98
CA ALA A 316 -13.57 -15.37 -13.07
C ALA A 316 -14.10 -15.02 -11.67
N ALA A 317 -14.99 -15.86 -11.14
CA ALA A 317 -15.33 -15.88 -9.72
C ALA A 317 -14.74 -17.15 -9.09
N THR A 318 -13.90 -16.99 -8.07
CA THR A 318 -13.21 -18.10 -7.40
C THR A 318 -13.53 -18.12 -5.91
N VAL A 319 -13.89 -19.31 -5.40
CA VAL A 319 -14.17 -19.50 -3.97
C VAL A 319 -13.05 -20.34 -3.36
N HIS A 320 -12.53 -19.91 -2.22
CA HIS A 320 -11.48 -20.59 -1.47
C HIS A 320 -11.90 -20.82 -0.01
N LEU A 321 -11.52 -21.97 0.53
CA LEU A 321 -11.49 -22.21 1.97
C LEU A 321 -10.12 -21.81 2.51
N GLY A 322 -10.09 -20.87 3.44
CA GLY A 322 -8.88 -20.47 4.14
C GLY A 322 -8.76 -21.19 5.47
N LEU A 323 -7.67 -21.93 5.69
CA LEU A 323 -7.40 -22.64 6.93
C LEU A 323 -6.02 -22.25 7.49
N HIS A 324 -6.01 -21.72 8.70
CA HIS A 324 -4.80 -21.41 9.44
C HIS A 324 -4.26 -22.69 10.09
N PRO A 325 -2.99 -23.08 9.87
CA PRO A 325 -2.45 -24.39 10.26
C PRO A 325 -2.22 -24.57 11.78
N ARG A 326 -2.81 -23.71 12.63
CA ARG A 326 -2.59 -23.70 14.08
C ARG A 326 -3.89 -23.99 14.84
N ALA A 327 -4.37 -25.24 14.81
CA ALA A 327 -5.12 -25.81 15.92
C ALA A 327 -5.29 -27.33 15.81
N ASN A 328 -4.26 -28.09 16.21
CA ASN A 328 -4.35 -29.52 16.61
C ASN A 328 -3.69 -30.58 15.72
N GLY A 329 -2.69 -30.24 14.90
CA GLY A 329 -1.90 -31.26 14.17
C GLY A 329 -2.72 -32.15 13.25
N ARG A 330 -3.93 -31.71 12.88
CA ARG A 330 -4.79 -32.37 11.91
C ARG A 330 -4.22 -32.13 10.52
N ASP A 331 -4.39 -33.12 9.66
CA ASP A 331 -4.16 -32.98 8.23
C ASP A 331 -5.11 -31.88 7.69
N PRO A 332 -4.61 -30.69 7.35
CA PRO A 332 -5.45 -29.56 6.98
C PRO A 332 -6.15 -29.80 5.63
N GLU A 333 -5.62 -30.68 4.79
CA GLU A 333 -6.27 -31.08 3.55
C GLU A 333 -7.46 -32.00 3.83
N ALA A 334 -7.29 -33.00 4.69
CA ALA A 334 -8.39 -33.87 5.12
C ALA A 334 -9.51 -33.05 5.78
N TYR A 335 -9.16 -32.06 6.59
CA TYR A 335 -10.13 -31.16 7.21
C TYR A 335 -10.84 -30.27 6.18
N ALA A 336 -10.11 -29.67 5.24
CA ALA A 336 -10.71 -28.92 4.13
C ALA A 336 -11.70 -29.77 3.33
N ARG A 337 -11.34 -31.03 3.02
CA ARG A 337 -12.21 -31.98 2.32
C ARG A 337 -13.46 -32.29 3.13
N GLN A 338 -13.34 -32.49 4.44
CA GLN A 338 -14.49 -32.69 5.32
C GLN A 338 -15.42 -31.48 5.33
N LEU A 339 -14.89 -30.25 5.42
CA LEU A 339 -15.69 -29.03 5.36
C LEU A 339 -16.40 -28.88 4.02
N ALA A 340 -15.70 -29.18 2.92
CA ALA A 340 -16.27 -29.17 1.58
C ALA A 340 -17.42 -30.19 1.45
N GLU A 341 -17.23 -31.42 1.93
CA GLU A 341 -18.26 -32.47 1.94
C GLU A 341 -19.50 -32.04 2.75
N LEU A 342 -19.30 -31.49 3.94
CA LEU A 342 -20.39 -30.98 4.78
C LEU A 342 -21.17 -29.84 4.08
N ALA A 343 -20.47 -28.97 3.37
CA ALA A 343 -21.06 -27.89 2.58
C ALA A 343 -21.66 -28.36 1.23
N GLY A 344 -21.46 -29.64 0.85
CA GLY A 344 -21.91 -30.19 -0.42
C GLY A 344 -21.17 -29.60 -1.63
N VAL A 345 -19.90 -29.24 -1.46
CA VAL A 345 -19.02 -28.67 -2.50
C VAL A 345 -17.80 -29.56 -2.69
N ARG A 346 -17.07 -29.38 -3.80
CA ARG A 346 -15.84 -30.12 -4.10
C ARG A 346 -14.64 -29.19 -4.00
N LEU A 347 -13.47 -29.75 -3.66
CA LEU A 347 -12.21 -29.02 -3.74
C LEU A 347 -11.54 -29.35 -5.08
N ALA A 348 -10.93 -28.35 -5.69
CA ALA A 348 -10.09 -28.56 -6.86
C ALA A 348 -8.80 -29.25 -6.43
N VAL A 349 -8.34 -30.22 -7.23
CA VAL A 349 -7.01 -30.80 -7.04
C VAL A 349 -5.98 -29.72 -7.39
N GLY A 350 -5.15 -29.36 -6.41
CA GLY A 350 -4.10 -28.35 -6.54
C GLY A 350 -2.93 -28.80 -7.41
#